data_AF-A0A561T7S8-F1
#
_entry.id   AF-A0A561T7S8-F1
#
_cell.length_a   1.000
_cell.length_b   1.000
_cell.length_c   1.000
_cell.angle_alpha   90.00
_cell.angle_beta   90.00
_cell.angle_gamma   90.00
#
_symmetry.space_group_name_H-M   'P 1'
#
loop_
_entity.id
_entity.type
_entity.pdbx_description
1 polymer ?
#
loop_
_entity_poly.entity_id
_entity_poly.type
_entity_poly.pdbx_seq_one_letter_code
_entity_poly.pdbx_strand_id
1 'polypeptide(L)'
;MPDAYEVLEDAELRKAFDVWSGYLDARTGEEPGVRARLRAVLESARTAAADGDPGTARALVGDLYDEAREAGLAWAPPAPRPCEADRLARDYAKDALPQVLPLSLRDRLDQVALFLSVTGRRLAAAPGIDAALREDILYVTARAGMALDLAHPAAARRELERLKAIARRCGVEH
;
A
#
# COMPACT_ATOMS: atom_id res chain seq x y z
N MET A 1 5.75 -17.68 -12.26
CA MET A 1 4.78 -17.59 -11.15
C MET A 1 5.14 -16.33 -10.40
N PRO A 2 4.25 -15.33 -10.33
CA PRO A 2 4.58 -14.10 -9.65
C PRO A 2 4.87 -14.35 -8.17
N ASP A 3 5.94 -13.73 -7.65
CA ASP A 3 6.16 -13.59 -6.21
C ASP A 3 5.08 -12.65 -5.63
N ALA A 4 4.74 -12.80 -4.35
CA ALA A 4 3.88 -11.88 -3.62
C ALA A 4 4.33 -10.41 -3.75
N TYR A 5 5.64 -10.17 -3.85
CA TYR A 5 6.17 -8.84 -4.12
C TYR A 5 5.73 -8.28 -5.48
N GLU A 6 5.83 -9.07 -6.54
CA GLU A 6 5.37 -8.69 -7.88
C GLU A 6 3.85 -8.45 -7.92
N VAL A 7 3.07 -9.22 -7.14
CA VAL A 7 1.61 -9.02 -7.01
C VAL A 7 1.28 -7.68 -6.35
N LEU A 8 2.04 -7.27 -5.34
CA LEU A 8 1.85 -5.96 -4.70
C LEU A 8 2.27 -4.80 -5.60
N GLU A 9 3.37 -4.98 -6.31
CA GLU A 9 3.86 -4.03 -7.31
C GLU A 9 2.85 -3.80 -8.43
N ASP A 10 2.22 -4.88 -8.93
CA ASP A 10 1.12 -4.81 -9.90
C ASP A 10 -0.13 -4.15 -9.29
N ALA A 11 -0.48 -4.49 -8.05
CA ALA A 11 -1.63 -3.93 -7.35
C ALA A 11 -1.53 -2.41 -7.15
N GLU A 12 -0.33 -1.89 -6.84
CA GLU A 12 -0.07 -0.46 -6.74
C GLU A 12 -0.36 0.26 -8.06
N LEU A 13 0.19 -0.25 -9.17
CA LEU A 13 0.01 0.32 -10.50
C LEU A 13 -1.46 0.25 -10.96
N ARG A 14 -2.11 -0.90 -10.78
CA ARG A 14 -3.53 -1.08 -11.14
C ARG A 14 -4.43 -0.10 -10.40
N LYS A 15 -4.21 0.08 -9.09
CA LYS A 15 -4.93 1.07 -8.32
C LYS A 15 -4.71 2.48 -8.86
N ALA A 16 -3.46 2.84 -9.19
CA ALA A 16 -3.16 4.16 -9.74
C ALA A 16 -3.89 4.38 -11.07
N PHE A 17 -3.88 3.38 -11.96
CA PHE A 17 -4.58 3.43 -13.23
C PHE A 17 -6.09 3.58 -13.08
N ASP A 18 -6.71 2.84 -12.17
CA ASP A 18 -8.16 2.90 -11.95
C ASP A 18 -8.60 4.27 -11.40
N VAL A 19 -7.83 4.82 -10.44
CA VAL A 19 -8.11 6.14 -9.87
C VAL A 19 -7.95 7.25 -10.92
N TRP A 20 -6.86 7.22 -11.69
CA TRP A 20 -6.61 8.22 -12.73
C TRP A 20 -7.60 8.11 -13.89
N SER A 21 -7.98 6.90 -14.32
CA SER A 21 -9.05 6.73 -15.31
C SER A 21 -10.37 7.29 -14.82
N GLY A 22 -10.79 6.94 -13.60
CA GLY A 22 -12.04 7.46 -13.04
C GLY A 22 -12.07 9.00 -12.99
N TYR A 23 -10.96 9.62 -12.63
CA TYR A 23 -10.82 11.08 -12.65
C TYR A 23 -10.87 11.66 -14.07
N LEU A 24 -10.12 11.09 -15.03
CA LEU A 24 -10.07 11.58 -16.41
C LEU A 24 -11.36 11.35 -17.17
N ASP A 25 -12.17 10.36 -16.78
CA ASP A 25 -13.50 10.10 -17.33
C ASP A 25 -14.57 11.02 -16.71
N ALA A 26 -14.34 11.49 -15.48
CA ALA A 26 -15.20 12.46 -14.84
C ALA A 26 -15.12 13.83 -15.53
N ARG A 27 -16.27 14.50 -15.69
CA ARG A 27 -16.33 15.87 -16.23
C ARG A 27 -16.05 16.90 -15.14
N THR A 28 -14.78 17.13 -14.85
CA THR A 28 -14.32 18.05 -13.80
C THR A 28 -14.17 19.51 -14.27
N GLY A 29 -14.45 19.80 -15.54
CA GLY A 29 -14.47 21.18 -16.09
C GLY A 29 -13.11 21.76 -16.49
N GLU A 30 -12.05 20.96 -16.40
CA GLU A 30 -10.68 21.37 -16.78
C GLU A 30 -10.51 21.57 -18.28
N GLU A 31 -9.47 22.34 -18.61
CA GLU A 31 -9.04 22.63 -19.98
C GLU A 31 -8.81 21.32 -20.77
N PRO A 32 -9.42 21.17 -21.96
CA PRO A 32 -9.34 19.93 -22.73
C PRO A 32 -7.92 19.47 -23.07
N GLY A 33 -6.99 20.39 -23.32
CA GLY A 33 -5.58 20.10 -23.62
C GLY A 33 -4.82 19.50 -22.44
N VAL A 34 -4.99 20.02 -21.23
CA VAL A 34 -4.42 19.43 -20.00
C VAL A 34 -4.93 18.00 -19.81
N ARG A 35 -6.24 17.79 -19.97
CA ARG A 35 -6.83 16.45 -19.83
C ARG A 35 -6.31 15.47 -20.91
N ALA A 36 -6.14 15.93 -22.14
CA ALA A 36 -5.59 15.11 -23.22
C ALA A 36 -4.14 14.69 -22.94
N ARG A 37 -3.32 15.60 -22.37
CA ARG A 37 -1.94 15.31 -21.96
C ARG A 37 -1.89 14.25 -20.86
N LEU A 38 -2.66 14.44 -19.78
CA LEU A 38 -2.74 13.47 -18.68
C LEU A 38 -3.21 12.09 -19.18
N ARG A 39 -4.16 12.03 -20.12
CA ARG A 39 -4.54 10.76 -20.76
C ARG A 39 -3.38 10.10 -21.51
N ALA A 40 -2.60 10.89 -22.27
CA ALA A 40 -1.46 10.34 -23.00
C ALA A 40 -0.38 9.78 -22.05
N VAL A 41 -0.12 10.45 -20.92
CA VAL A 41 0.81 9.95 -19.89
C VAL A 41 0.27 8.67 -19.25
N LEU A 42 -1.03 8.63 -18.90
CA LEU A 42 -1.65 7.43 -18.34
C LEU A 42 -1.58 6.22 -19.29
N GLU A 43 -1.85 6.41 -20.57
CA GLU A 43 -1.74 5.34 -21.58
C GLU A 43 -0.29 4.89 -21.80
N SER A 44 0.67 5.82 -21.72
CA SER A 44 2.09 5.47 -21.74
C SER A 44 2.49 4.63 -20.53
N ALA A 45 1.99 4.97 -19.34
CA ALA A 45 2.24 4.21 -18.12
C ALA A 45 1.67 2.78 -18.20
N ARG A 46 0.47 2.64 -18.77
CA ARG A 46 -0.16 1.34 -19.03
C ARG A 46 0.64 0.50 -20.02
N THR A 47 1.13 1.13 -21.09
CA THR A 47 1.95 0.47 -22.10
C THR A 47 3.26 -0.03 -21.47
N ALA A 48 3.96 0.80 -20.71
CA ALA A 48 5.18 0.41 -20.01
C ALA A 48 4.93 -0.77 -19.04
N ALA A 49 3.83 -0.75 -18.28
CA ALA A 49 3.48 -1.87 -17.40
C ALA A 49 3.20 -3.16 -18.19
N ALA A 50 2.46 -3.07 -19.31
CA ALA A 50 2.17 -4.22 -20.17
C ALA A 50 3.43 -4.80 -20.85
N ASP A 51 4.40 -3.95 -21.16
CA ASP A 51 5.71 -4.33 -21.70
C ASP A 51 6.66 -4.91 -20.64
N GLY A 52 6.24 -4.96 -19.37
CA GLY A 52 7.03 -5.51 -18.27
C GLY A 52 8.06 -4.53 -17.71
N ASP A 53 7.85 -3.23 -17.87
CA ASP A 53 8.66 -2.15 -17.27
C ASP A 53 7.86 -1.40 -16.18
N PRO A 54 7.71 -2.00 -14.99
CA PRO A 54 7.01 -1.36 -13.88
C PRO A 54 7.74 -0.13 -13.34
N GLY A 55 9.05 -0.03 -13.56
CA GLY A 55 9.85 1.13 -13.15
C GLY A 55 9.44 2.38 -13.93
N THR A 56 9.39 2.28 -15.26
CA THR A 56 8.90 3.35 -16.13
C THR A 56 7.43 3.65 -15.89
N ALA A 57 6.59 2.62 -15.69
CA ALA A 57 5.18 2.83 -15.37
C ALA A 57 4.97 3.67 -14.10
N ARG A 58 5.74 3.39 -13.02
CA ARG A 58 5.68 4.17 -11.78
C ARG A 58 6.17 5.60 -11.96
N ALA A 59 7.24 5.80 -12.74
CA ALA A 59 7.75 7.14 -13.04
C ALA A 59 6.68 7.98 -13.73
N LEU A 60 6.02 7.42 -14.76
CA LEU A 60 4.94 8.09 -15.49
C LEU A 60 3.71 8.36 -14.62
N VAL A 61 3.39 7.47 -13.66
CA VAL A 61 2.35 7.74 -12.65
C VAL A 61 2.75 8.91 -11.75
N GLY A 62 4.03 9.01 -11.39
CA GLY A 62 4.60 10.18 -10.70
C GLY A 62 4.38 11.47 -11.49
N ASP A 63 4.70 11.43 -12.79
CA ASP A 63 4.52 12.57 -13.69
C ASP A 63 3.06 13.03 -13.77
N LEU A 64 2.07 12.12 -13.71
CA LEU A 64 0.64 12.50 -13.63
C LEU A 64 0.33 13.38 -12.41
N TYR A 65 0.86 13.00 -11.23
CA TYR A 65 0.66 13.77 -10.01
C TYR A 65 1.33 15.14 -10.08
N ASP A 66 2.53 15.18 -10.66
CA ASP A 66 3.28 16.44 -10.83
C ASP A 66 2.62 17.37 -11.85
N GLU A 67 2.20 16.86 -13.01
CA GLU A 67 1.49 17.64 -14.02
C GLU A 67 0.17 18.19 -13.49
N ALA A 68 -0.61 17.38 -12.77
CA ALA A 68 -1.88 17.85 -12.21
C ALA A 68 -1.68 18.91 -11.11
N ARG A 69 -0.62 18.78 -10.32
CA ARG A 69 -0.23 19.78 -9.32
C ARG A 69 0.19 21.09 -9.99
N GLU A 70 1.00 21.03 -11.05
CA GLU A 70 1.47 22.19 -11.81
C GLU A 70 0.34 22.91 -12.54
N ALA A 71 -0.60 22.16 -13.10
CA ALA A 71 -1.81 22.70 -13.73
C ALA A 71 -2.86 23.21 -12.71
N GLY A 72 -2.63 23.04 -11.40
CA GLY A 72 -3.52 23.51 -10.35
C GLY A 72 -4.89 22.82 -10.35
N LEU A 73 -4.94 21.53 -10.71
CA LEU A 73 -6.20 20.80 -10.89
C LEU A 73 -6.83 20.48 -9.53
N ALA A 74 -7.84 21.26 -9.16
CA ALA A 74 -8.49 21.19 -7.84
C ALA A 74 -9.13 19.83 -7.51
N TRP A 75 -9.52 19.07 -8.54
CA TRP A 75 -10.21 17.79 -8.38
C TRP A 75 -9.33 16.59 -8.73
N ALA A 76 -8.05 16.80 -9.04
CA ALA A 76 -7.13 15.71 -9.31
C ALA A 76 -6.94 14.83 -8.07
N PRO A 77 -6.80 13.51 -8.24
CA PRO A 77 -6.53 12.62 -7.13
C PRO A 77 -5.20 13.00 -6.48
N PRO A 78 -5.15 13.23 -5.15
CA PRO A 78 -3.88 13.52 -4.49
C PRO A 78 -2.99 12.27 -4.46
N ALA A 79 -1.68 12.49 -4.48
CA ALA A 79 -0.73 11.43 -4.20
C ALA A 79 -1.00 10.85 -2.79
N PRO A 80 -1.16 9.52 -2.64
CA PRO A 80 -1.39 8.91 -1.34
C PRO A 80 -0.17 9.11 -0.43
N ARG A 81 -0.42 9.26 0.88
CA ARG A 81 0.69 9.20 1.85
C ARG A 81 1.30 7.79 1.84
N PRO A 82 2.58 7.60 2.22
CA PRO A 82 3.21 6.28 2.19
C PRO A 82 2.39 5.18 2.90
N CYS A 83 1.89 5.46 4.11
CA CYS A 83 1.07 4.50 4.86
C CYS A 83 -0.32 4.22 4.23
N GLU A 84 -0.85 5.17 3.45
CA GLU A 84 -2.10 4.99 2.72
C GLU A 84 -1.87 4.20 1.43
N ALA A 85 -0.74 4.45 0.75
CA ALA A 85 -0.33 3.73 -0.45
C ALA A 85 -0.21 2.22 -0.16
N ASP A 86 0.51 1.85 0.90
CA ASP A 86 0.66 0.44 1.31
C ASP A 86 -0.68 -0.23 1.61
N ARG A 87 -1.58 0.49 2.30
CA ARG A 87 -2.91 -0.03 2.64
C ARG A 87 -3.76 -0.24 1.39
N LEU A 88 -3.72 0.70 0.45
CA LEU A 88 -4.48 0.63 -0.80
C LEU A 88 -3.94 -0.46 -1.74
N ALA A 89 -2.61 -0.60 -1.83
CA ALA A 89 -1.97 -1.67 -2.58
C ALA A 89 -2.37 -3.05 -2.03
N ARG A 90 -2.36 -3.22 -0.70
CA ARG A 90 -2.87 -4.45 -0.07
C ARG A 90 -4.33 -4.76 -0.38
N ASP A 91 -5.18 -3.73 -0.42
CA ASP A 91 -6.61 -3.91 -0.75
C ASP A 91 -6.82 -4.40 -2.18
N TYR A 92 -5.98 -3.97 -3.13
CA TYR A 92 -5.98 -4.46 -4.51
C TYR A 92 -5.30 -5.84 -4.64
N ALA A 93 -4.23 -6.09 -3.89
CA ALA A 93 -3.48 -7.35 -3.95
C ALA A 93 -4.29 -8.52 -3.38
N LYS A 94 -5.20 -8.29 -2.42
CA LYS A 94 -5.96 -9.35 -1.74
C LYS A 94 -6.72 -10.27 -2.69
N ASP A 95 -7.14 -9.77 -3.85
CA ASP A 95 -7.91 -10.54 -4.84
C ASP A 95 -7.00 -11.36 -5.77
N ALA A 96 -5.73 -10.97 -5.91
CA ALA A 96 -4.74 -11.65 -6.74
C ALA A 96 -3.90 -12.68 -5.94
N LEU A 97 -3.64 -12.41 -4.66
CA LEU A 97 -2.87 -13.30 -3.77
C LEU A 97 -3.39 -14.75 -3.68
N PRO A 98 -4.71 -15.05 -3.78
CA PRO A 98 -5.21 -16.42 -3.83
C PRO A 98 -4.69 -17.27 -4.99
N GLN A 99 -4.27 -16.63 -6.08
CA GLN A 99 -3.79 -17.32 -7.29
C GLN A 99 -2.31 -17.72 -7.19
N VAL A 100 -1.56 -17.07 -6.29
CA VAL A 100 -0.10 -17.26 -6.12
C VAL A 100 0.27 -17.94 -4.80
N LEU A 101 -0.56 -17.83 -3.76
CA LEU A 101 -0.26 -18.38 -2.43
C LEU A 101 -1.13 -19.60 -2.07
N PRO A 102 -0.52 -20.72 -1.61
CA PRO A 102 -1.25 -21.84 -1.04
C PRO A 102 -2.15 -21.40 0.13
N LEU A 103 -3.33 -22.01 0.26
CA LEU A 103 -4.30 -21.68 1.32
C LEU A 103 -3.68 -21.71 2.72
N SER A 104 -2.87 -22.74 3.01
CA SER A 104 -2.22 -22.90 4.31
C SER A 104 -1.21 -21.79 4.66
N LEU A 105 -0.61 -21.16 3.63
CA LEU A 105 0.26 -20.00 3.82
C LEU A 105 -0.58 -18.74 4.07
N ARG A 106 -1.68 -18.57 3.33
CA ARG A 106 -2.63 -17.47 3.52
C ARG A 106 -3.23 -17.46 4.92
N ASP A 107 -3.72 -18.60 5.41
CA ASP A 107 -4.28 -18.70 6.76
C ASP A 107 -3.27 -18.27 7.84
N ARG A 108 -1.99 -18.61 7.65
CA ARG A 108 -0.91 -18.22 8.58
C ARG A 108 -0.64 -16.72 8.53
N LEU A 109 -0.62 -16.12 7.33
CA LEU A 109 -0.42 -14.69 7.14
C LEU A 109 -1.60 -13.89 7.69
N ASP A 110 -2.84 -14.31 7.40
CA ASP A 110 -4.07 -13.69 7.89
C ASP A 110 -4.15 -13.71 9.41
N GLN A 111 -3.77 -14.84 10.03
CA GLN A 111 -3.70 -14.91 11.48
C GLN A 111 -2.70 -13.89 12.04
N VAL A 112 -1.51 -13.76 11.44
CA VAL A 112 -0.51 -12.77 11.88
C VAL A 112 -1.02 -11.35 11.67
N ALA A 113 -1.64 -11.06 10.53
CA ALA A 113 -2.21 -9.76 10.20
C ALA A 113 -3.32 -9.34 11.18
N LEU A 114 -4.20 -10.28 11.55
CA LEU A 114 -5.26 -10.05 12.53
C LEU A 114 -4.67 -9.66 13.90
N PHE A 115 -3.72 -10.45 14.41
CA PHE A 115 -3.08 -10.16 15.69
C PHE A 115 -2.29 -8.84 15.64
N LEU A 116 -1.58 -8.57 14.54
CA LEU A 116 -0.86 -7.32 14.35
C LEU A 116 -1.81 -6.10 14.43
N SER A 117 -2.95 -6.18 13.75
CA SER A 117 -3.98 -5.12 13.77
C SER A 117 -4.59 -4.91 15.16
N VAL A 118 -4.92 -5.98 15.86
CA VAL A 118 -5.50 -5.91 17.21
C VAL A 118 -4.48 -5.35 18.20
N THR A 119 -3.26 -5.90 18.24
CA THR A 119 -2.21 -5.47 19.17
C THR A 119 -1.76 -4.04 18.86
N GLY A 120 -1.58 -3.68 17.59
CA GLY A 120 -1.22 -2.32 17.18
C GLY A 120 -2.25 -1.28 17.61
N ARG A 121 -3.55 -1.54 17.41
CA ARG A 121 -4.62 -0.64 17.87
C ARG A 121 -4.64 -0.47 19.39
N ARG A 122 -4.45 -1.55 20.14
CA ARG A 122 -4.40 -1.52 21.61
C ARG A 122 -3.23 -0.67 22.10
N LEU A 123 -2.05 -0.88 21.55
CA LEU A 123 -0.86 -0.09 21.87
C LEU A 123 -1.06 1.39 21.50
N ALA A 124 -1.63 1.69 20.34
CA ALA A 124 -1.92 3.08 19.95
C ALA A 124 -2.89 3.80 20.91
N ALA A 125 -3.80 3.05 21.55
CA ALA A 125 -4.76 3.57 22.52
C ALA A 125 -4.25 3.58 23.97
N ALA A 126 -3.08 2.99 24.24
CA ALA A 126 -2.58 2.84 25.61
C ALA A 126 -2.06 4.18 26.17
N PRO A 127 -2.51 4.58 27.38
CA PRO A 127 -1.98 5.76 28.05
C PRO A 127 -0.54 5.51 28.52
N GLY A 128 0.28 6.56 28.58
CA GLY A 128 1.64 6.48 29.14
C GLY A 128 2.71 5.95 28.17
N ILE A 129 2.41 5.78 26.89
CA ILE A 129 3.42 5.51 25.86
C ILE A 129 4.17 6.79 25.50
N ASP A 130 5.47 6.80 25.78
CA ASP A 130 6.37 7.90 25.40
C ASP A 130 6.68 7.90 23.89
N ALA A 131 7.38 8.95 23.44
CA ALA A 131 7.67 9.14 22.02
C ALA A 131 8.57 8.02 21.45
N ALA A 132 9.59 7.59 22.19
CA ALA A 132 10.54 6.57 21.74
C ALA A 132 9.84 5.21 21.58
N LEU A 133 8.99 4.85 22.53
CA LEU A 133 8.23 3.62 22.47
C LEU A 133 7.19 3.65 21.34
N ARG A 134 6.61 4.82 21.06
CA ARG A 134 5.71 5.00 19.92
C ARG A 134 6.42 4.78 18.59
N GLU A 135 7.65 5.28 18.44
CA GLU A 135 8.49 5.03 17.26
C GLU A 135 8.83 3.54 17.12
N ASP A 136 9.20 2.87 18.22
CA ASP A 136 9.45 1.42 18.22
C ASP A 136 8.22 0.62 17.76
N ILE A 137 7.03 0.99 18.23
CA ILE A 137 5.76 0.36 17.84
C ILE A 137 5.51 0.54 16.34
N LEU A 138 5.70 1.76 15.82
CA LEU A 138 5.55 2.06 14.40
C LEU A 138 6.55 1.25 13.58
N TYR A 139 7.81 1.20 14.00
CA TYR A 139 8.87 0.46 13.32
C TYR A 139 8.59 -1.05 13.26
N VAL A 140 8.24 -1.66 14.39
CA VAL A 140 7.92 -3.11 14.46
C VAL A 140 6.68 -3.43 13.63
N THR A 141 5.65 -2.56 13.68
CA THR A 141 4.43 -2.74 12.91
C THR A 141 4.69 -2.63 11.41
N ALA A 142 5.50 -1.66 10.99
CA ALA A 142 5.90 -1.50 9.59
C ALA A 142 6.68 -2.73 9.08
N ARG A 143 7.65 -3.23 9.86
CA ARG A 143 8.39 -4.45 9.51
C ARG A 143 7.51 -5.69 9.42
N ALA A 144 6.56 -5.84 10.33
CA ALA A 144 5.59 -6.94 10.28
C ALA A 144 4.71 -6.83 9.04
N GLY A 145 4.25 -5.63 8.70
CA GLY A 145 3.52 -5.32 7.47
C GLY A 145 4.29 -5.72 6.23
N MET A 146 5.53 -5.25 6.09
CA MET A 146 6.40 -5.61 4.97
C MET A 146 6.62 -7.13 4.85
N ALA A 147 6.74 -7.84 5.98
CA ALA A 147 6.87 -9.29 5.95
C ALA A 147 5.58 -10.02 5.54
N LEU A 148 4.40 -9.45 5.85
CA LEU A 148 3.12 -9.96 5.34
C LEU A 148 3.02 -9.73 3.83
N ASP A 149 3.41 -8.53 3.40
CA ASP A 149 3.42 -8.10 2.01
C ASP A 149 4.30 -9.03 1.15
N LEU A 150 5.50 -9.36 1.62
CA LEU A 150 6.42 -10.31 0.97
C LEU A 150 6.05 -11.79 1.17
N ALA A 151 4.86 -12.10 1.70
CA ALA A 151 4.43 -13.45 2.05
C ALA A 151 5.49 -14.25 2.85
N HIS A 152 6.20 -13.57 3.76
CA HIS A 152 7.29 -14.14 4.56
C HIS A 152 6.83 -14.43 6.00
N PRO A 153 6.19 -15.59 6.26
CA PRO A 153 5.47 -15.85 7.52
C PRO A 153 6.37 -15.88 8.76
N ALA A 154 7.61 -16.36 8.61
CA ALA A 154 8.54 -16.44 9.74
C ALA A 154 8.97 -15.04 10.23
N ALA A 155 9.25 -14.12 9.30
CA ALA A 155 9.58 -12.74 9.62
C ALA A 155 8.36 -12.01 10.20
N ALA A 156 7.17 -12.18 9.60
CA ALA A 156 5.94 -11.57 10.09
C ALA A 156 5.62 -12.04 11.53
N ARG A 157 5.77 -13.35 11.80
CA ARG A 157 5.60 -13.92 13.15
C ARG A 157 6.63 -13.36 14.13
N ARG A 158 7.90 -13.26 13.73
CA ARG A 158 8.96 -12.71 14.59
C ARG A 158 8.65 -11.28 15.03
N GLU A 159 8.24 -10.43 14.09
CA GLU A 159 7.89 -9.04 14.42
C GLU A 159 6.60 -8.96 15.25
N LEU A 160 5.61 -9.83 15.01
CA LEU A 160 4.42 -9.94 15.88
C LEU A 160 4.82 -10.30 17.32
N GLU A 161 5.72 -11.25 17.53
CA GLU A 161 6.17 -11.61 18.89
C GLU A 161 6.95 -10.47 19.56
N ARG A 162 7.70 -9.66 18.80
CA ARG A 162 8.30 -8.41 19.31
C ARG A 162 7.21 -7.42 19.73
N LEU A 163 6.17 -7.24 18.93
CA LEU A 163 5.06 -6.33 19.25
C LEU A 163 4.29 -6.79 20.49
N LYS A 164 4.04 -8.11 20.62
CA LYS A 164 3.45 -8.69 21.84
C LYS A 164 4.32 -8.49 23.06
N ALA A 165 5.65 -8.60 22.92
CA ALA A 165 6.56 -8.28 24.02
C ALA A 165 6.50 -6.80 24.43
N ILE A 166 6.28 -5.87 23.49
CA ILE A 166 5.99 -4.47 23.82
C ILE A 166 4.67 -4.38 24.60
N ALA A 167 3.59 -5.00 24.09
CA ALA A 167 2.28 -4.99 24.75
C ALA A 167 2.33 -5.54 26.18
N ARG A 168 3.11 -6.60 26.43
CA ARG A 168 3.42 -7.12 27.77
C ARG A 168 3.99 -6.07 28.71
N ARG A 169 5.06 -5.40 28.27
CA ARG A 169 5.75 -4.39 29.08
C ARG A 169 4.84 -3.20 29.40
N CYS A 170 3.90 -2.90 28.51
CA CYS A 170 2.92 -1.83 28.67
C CYS A 170 1.65 -2.25 29.42
N GLY A 171 1.50 -3.53 29.81
CA GLY A 171 0.30 -4.02 30.49
C GLY A 171 -0.96 -4.06 29.63
N VAL A 172 -0.82 -4.20 28.30
CA VAL A 172 -1.91 -4.12 27.32
C VAL A 172 -2.29 -5.51 26.76
N GLU A 173 -2.01 -6.59 27.51
CA GLU A 173 -2.28 -7.98 27.09
C GLU A 173 -3.76 -8.39 27.19
N HIS A 174 -4.17 -9.26 26.26
CA HIS A 174 -5.13 -10.34 26.44
C HIS A 174 -4.71 -11.51 25.55
#